data_AF-A0A7J8MFA7-F1
#
_entry.id   AF-A0A7J8MFA7-F1
#
_cell.length_a   1.000
_cell.length_b   1.000
_cell.length_c   1.000
_cell.angle_alpha   90.00
_cell.angle_beta   90.00
_cell.angle_gamma   90.00
#
_symmetry.space_group_name_H-M   'P 1'
#
loop_
_entity.id
_entity.type
_entity.pdbx_description
1 polymer ?
#
loop_
_entity_poly.entity_id
_entity_poly.type
_entity_poly.pdbx_seq_one_letter_code
_entity_poly.pdbx_strand_id
1 'polypeptide(L)' 'GIKKITVLLTFLVRVVIDNESCKTATVIRVDSANRHGILLEVVQILTDINLIITKAYISSDGNWFMDGKIP' A
#
# COMPACT_ATOMS: atom_id res chain seq x y z
N GLY A 1 11.21 -4.63 -16.35
CA GLY A 1 10.18 -3.99 -15.50
C GLY A 1 10.32 -4.53 -14.09
N ILE A 2 10.20 -3.67 -13.08
CA ILE A 2 10.64 -3.83 -11.68
C ILE A 2 10.71 -5.29 -11.22
N LYS A 3 11.94 -5.78 -11.05
CA LYS A 3 12.25 -7.07 -10.43
C LYS A 3 12.95 -6.79 -9.10
N LYS A 4 12.17 -7.01 -8.03
CA LYS A 4 12.53 -7.04 -6.60
C LYS A 4 12.58 -5.69 -5.89
N ILE A 5 11.56 -5.43 -5.06
CA ILE A 5 11.63 -4.53 -3.90
C ILE A 5 11.48 -5.42 -2.66
N THR A 6 12.44 -5.32 -1.74
CA THR A 6 12.41 -5.98 -0.43
C THR A 6 12.68 -4.89 0.59
N VAL A 7 11.68 -4.54 1.40
CA VAL A 7 11.86 -3.60 2.52
C VAL A 7 11.64 -4.39 3.81
N LEU A 8 12.73 -4.61 4.52
CA LEU A 8 12.74 -5.19 5.86
C LEU A 8 13.17 -4.08 6.82
N LEU A 9 12.28 -3.67 7.74
CA LEU A 9 12.67 -3.35 9.11
C LEU A 9 11.42 -3.42 10.01
N THR A 10 11.43 -4.39 10.93
CA THR A 10 10.51 -4.55 12.07
C THR A 10 10.33 -3.21 12.79
N PHE A 11 9.13 -2.63 13.00
CA PHE A 11 7.87 -3.21 13.49
C PHE A 11 6.63 -2.73 12.67
N LEU A 12 5.84 -3.71 12.19
CA LEU A 12 4.44 -3.62 11.69
C LEU A 12 4.14 -3.02 10.30
N VAL A 13 5.02 -3.18 9.30
CA VAL A 13 4.63 -3.06 7.87
C VAL A 13 5.20 -4.23 7.07
N ARG A 14 4.36 -4.91 6.28
CA ARG A 14 4.77 -5.95 5.32
C ARG A 14 4.34 -5.54 3.92
N VAL A 15 5.27 -5.60 2.97
CA VAL A 15 5.01 -5.34 1.56
C VAL A 15 5.31 -6.61 0.75
N VAL A 16 4.33 -7.05 -0.05
CA VAL A 16 4.48 -8.19 -0.97
C VAL A 16 4.22 -7.70 -2.39
N ILE A 17 5.09 -8.08 -3.31
CA ILE A 17 4.95 -7.80 -4.74
C ILE A 17 4.68 -9.11 -5.47
N ASP A 18 3.60 -9.15 -6.22
CA ASP A 18 3.15 -10.28 -7.00
C ASP A 18 2.96 -9.85 -8.47
N ASN A 19 3.85 -10.35 -9.32
CA ASN A 19 3.82 -10.13 -10.76
C ASN A 19 3.23 -11.32 -11.53
N GLU A 20 2.82 -12.39 -10.83
CA GLU A 20 2.37 -13.63 -11.45
C GLU A 20 0.85 -13.73 -11.47
N SER A 21 0.16 -13.16 -10.46
CA SER A 21 -1.31 -13.18 -10.40
C SER A 21 -2.00 -12.31 -11.44
N CYS A 22 -1.31 -11.33 -12.03
CA CYS A 22 -1.85 -10.49 -13.10
C CYS A 22 -0.81 -10.29 -14.21
N LYS A 23 -1.15 -10.67 -15.45
CA LYS A 23 -0.23 -10.55 -16.60
C LYS A 23 0.00 -9.10 -17.05
N THR A 24 -0.91 -8.19 -16.69
CA THR A 24 -0.93 -6.82 -17.19
C THR A 24 -0.62 -5.78 -16.13
N ALA A 25 -0.44 -6.18 -14.87
CA ALA A 25 -0.18 -5.27 -13.77
C ALA A 25 0.70 -5.90 -12.69
N THR A 26 1.47 -5.08 -11.99
CA THR A 26 2.15 -5.46 -10.76
C THR A 26 1.16 -5.34 -9.59
N VAL A 27 0.94 -6.42 -8.86
CA VAL A 27 0.09 -6.42 -7.66
C VAL A 27 0.97 -6.15 -6.45
N ILE A 28 0.68 -5.08 -5.72
CA ILE A 28 1.37 -4.71 -4.47
C ILE A 28 0.39 -4.89 -3.32
N ARG A 29 0.77 -5.69 -2.32
CA ARG A 29 0.02 -5.85 -1.07
C ARG A 29 0.81 -5.19 0.04
N VAL A 30 0.13 -4.33 0.80
CA VAL A 30 0.71 -3.60 1.93
C VAL A 30 -0.12 -3.93 3.16
N ASP A 31 0.44 -4.73 4.07
CA ASP A 31 -0.13 -4.91 5.40
C ASP A 31 0.56 -3.94 6.35
N SER A 32 -0.19 -3.16 7.11
CA SER A 32 0.39 -2.28 8.13
C SER A 32 -0.50 -2.19 9.36
N ALA A 33 0.10 -1.82 10.49
CA ALA A 33 -0.70 -1.32 11.60
C ALA A 33 -1.46 -0.07 11.15
N ASN A 34 -2.76 -0.05 11.42
CA ASN A 34 -3.60 1.08 11.04
C ASN A 34 -3.25 2.30 11.88
N ARG A 35 -2.68 3.31 11.22
CA ARG A 35 -2.30 4.61 11.80
C ARG A 35 -2.97 5.71 11.01
N HIS A 36 -3.22 6.83 11.67
CA HIS A 36 -3.75 8.02 10.99
C HIS A 36 -2.82 8.42 9.83
N GLY A 37 -3.40 8.68 8.65
CA GLY A 37 -2.66 9.09 7.46
C GLY A 37 -1.97 7.97 6.66
N ILE A 38 -2.00 6.70 7.10
CA ILE A 38 -1.21 5.63 6.47
C ILE A 38 -1.60 5.36 5.01
N LEU A 39 -2.89 5.47 4.68
CA LEU A 39 -3.36 5.28 3.31
C LEU A 39 -2.82 6.36 2.38
N LEU A 40 -2.84 7.62 2.83
CA LEU A 40 -2.34 8.74 2.04
C LEU A 40 -0.82 8.61 1.84
N GLU A 41 -0.08 8.25 2.89
CA GLU A 41 1.37 8.01 2.82
C GLU A 41 1.70 6.90 1.79
N VAL A 42 0.97 5.78 1.80
CA VAL A 42 1.16 4.70 0.82
C VAL A 42 0.89 5.18 -0.61
N VAL A 43 -0.20 5.91 -0.84
CA VAL A 43 -0.53 6.42 -2.18
C VAL A 43 0.50 7.42 -2.67
N GLN A 44 0.98 8.31 -1.80
CA GLN A 44 2.03 9.27 -2.11
C GLN A 44 3.32 8.57 -2.51
N ILE A 45 3.81 7.63 -1.70
CA ILE A 45 5.04 6.88 -2.00
C ILE A 45 4.94 6.15 -3.34
N LEU A 46 3.82 5.48 -3.62
CA LEU A 46 3.62 4.77 -4.89
C LEU A 46 3.61 5.74 -6.08
N THR A 47 3.03 6.93 -5.91
CA THR A 47 3.00 7.97 -6.94
C THR A 47 4.38 8.59 -7.16
N ASP A 48 5.12 8.86 -6.09
CA ASP A 48 6.46 9.45 -6.12
C ASP A 48 7.48 8.57 -6.85
N ILE A 49 7.27 7.25 -6.85
CA ILE A 49 8.07 6.29 -7.63
C ILE A 49 7.49 5.98 -9.03
N ASN A 50 6.59 6.83 -9.52
CA ASN A 50 5.96 6.75 -10.85
C ASN A 50 5.13 5.48 -11.10
N LEU A 51 4.49 4.91 -10.07
CA LEU A 51 3.50 3.85 -10.26
C LEU A 51 2.11 4.45 -10.45
N ILE A 52 1.41 3.97 -11.48
CA ILE A 52 0.01 4.32 -11.74
C ILE A 52 -0.88 3.28 -11.04
N ILE A 53 -1.65 3.71 -10.05
CA ILE A 53 -2.63 2.86 -9.37
C ILE A 53 -3.89 2.81 -10.23
N THR A 54 -4.09 1.71 -10.95
CA THR A 54 -5.28 1.50 -11.80
C THR A 54 -6.46 0.91 -11.03
N LYS A 55 -6.17 0.21 -9.93
CA LYS A 55 -7.16 -0.41 -9.05
C LYS A 55 -6.57 -0.61 -7.66
N ALA A 56 -7.35 -0.38 -6.62
CA ALA A 56 -6.98 -0.64 -5.24
C ALA A 56 -8.11 -1.31 -4.47
N TYR A 57 -7.76 -2.25 -3.59
CA TYR A 57 -8.64 -2.82 -2.58
C TYR A 57 -8.03 -2.50 -1.23
N ILE A 58 -8.84 -2.04 -0.30
CA ILE A 58 -8.38 -1.64 1.03
C ILE A 58 -9.32 -2.29 2.05
N SER A 59 -8.74 -2.90 3.07
CA SER A 59 -9.45 -3.52 4.20
C SER A 59 -8.78 -3.13 5.51
N SER A 60 -9.54 -3.06 6.59
CA SER A 60 -9.04 -2.80 7.95
C SER A 60 -9.78 -3.71 8.92
N ASP A 61 -9.05 -4.31 9.87
CA ASP A 61 -9.60 -5.17 10.92
C ASP A 61 -10.28 -4.36 12.05
N GLY A 62 -10.47 -3.04 11.87
CA GLY A 62 -11.06 -2.13 12.85
C GLY A 62 -11.45 -0.78 12.27
N ASN A 63 -11.34 0.29 13.07
CA ASN A 63 -11.76 1.64 12.69
C ASN A 63 -10.90 2.22 11.56
N TRP A 64 -11.53 2.84 10.57
CA TRP A 64 -10.81 3.51 9.50
C TRP A 64 -10.45 4.94 9.88
N PHE A 65 -9.17 5.29 9.81
CA PHE A 65 -8.70 6.66 9.95
C PHE A 65 -8.58 7.30 8.56
N MET A 66 -9.72 7.68 7.98
CA MET A 66 -9.73 8.59 6.82
C MET A 66 -9.62 10.03 7.34
N ASP A 67 -8.95 10.92 6.63
CA ASP A 67 -8.77 12.35 6.99
C ASP A 67 -10.07 13.19 6.86
N GLY A 68 -11.21 12.59 7.16
CA GLY A 68 -12.43 13.34 7.45
C GLY A 68 -12.25 13.96 8.82
N LYS A 69 -11.98 15.27 8.88
CA LYS A 69 -12.15 16.06 10.12
C LYS A 69 -13.44 15.61 10.80
N ILE A 70 -13.32 14.94 11.94
CA ILE A 70 -14.43 14.74 12.85
C ILE A 70 -14.49 16.04 13.68
N PRO A 71 -15.63 16.74 13.75
CA PRO A 71 -15.76 17.93 14.61
C PRO A 71 -15.47 17.62 16.08
#